data_AF-A0A7V4LD54-F1
#
_entry.id   AF-A0A7V4LD54-F1
#
_cell.length_a   1.000
_cell.length_b   1.000
_cell.length_c   1.000
_cell.angle_alpha   90.00
_cell.angle_beta   90.00
_cell.angle_gamma   90.00
#
_symmetry.space_group_name_H-M   'P 1'
#
loop_
_entity.id
_entity.type
_entity.pdbx_description
1 polymer ?
#
loop_
_entity_poly.entity_id
_entity_poly.type
_entity_poly.pdbx_seq_one_letter_code
_entity_poly.pdbx_strand_id
1 'polypeptide(L)'
;MAETLIREVPGGYEVDGLLLVGGKCRHGEEAPFQAAGRDCCHTYSSVSREGNLIAYFGKMTAPSCPRPYEWGYRITKGGVVVDVLVYDCQEPQTLAPGGHRPPPLSAWRERGWEVLAEFCRPFNESAG
;
A
#
# COMPACT_ATOMS: atom_id res chain seq x y z
N MET A 1 -26.53 5.58 0.94
CA MET A 1 -25.75 6.57 0.17
C MET A 1 -24.26 6.31 0.39
N ALA A 2 -23.74 5.16 -0.07
CA ALA A 2 -22.32 4.78 0.06
C ALA A 2 -21.57 4.85 -1.28
N GLU A 3 -22.29 4.86 -2.40
CA GLU A 3 -21.73 4.83 -3.77
C GLU A 3 -20.96 6.09 -4.19
N THR A 4 -21.08 7.21 -3.47
CA THR A 4 -20.39 8.46 -3.85
C THR A 4 -18.96 8.57 -3.32
N LEU A 5 -18.54 7.66 -2.43
CA LEU A 5 -17.22 7.75 -1.78
C LEU A 5 -16.12 7.04 -2.55
N ILE A 6 -16.44 6.04 -3.38
CA ILE A 6 -15.45 5.23 -4.11
C ILE A 6 -15.60 5.48 -5.60
N ARG A 7 -14.51 5.82 -6.28
CA ARG A 7 -14.42 5.96 -7.73
C ARG A 7 -13.31 5.07 -8.26
N GLU A 8 -13.59 4.33 -9.32
CA GLU A 8 -12.55 3.54 -10.01
C GLU A 8 -11.62 4.46 -10.81
N VAL A 9 -10.32 4.19 -10.73
CA VAL A 9 -9.28 4.94 -11.47
C VAL A 9 -8.30 3.94 -12.09
N PRO A 10 -7.55 4.33 -13.13
CA PRO A 10 -6.52 3.45 -13.69
C PRO A 10 -5.56 2.96 -12.61
N GLY A 11 -5.51 1.63 -12.41
CA GLY A 11 -4.62 1.00 -11.44
C GLY A 11 -5.15 0.95 -10.00
N GLY A 12 -6.39 1.37 -9.70
CA GLY A 12 -6.95 1.21 -8.36
C GLY A 12 -8.25 2.00 -8.12
N TYR A 13 -8.34 2.63 -6.95
CA TYR A 13 -9.55 3.32 -6.50
C TYR A 13 -9.20 4.67 -5.88
N GLU A 14 -10.01 5.67 -6.18
CA GLU A 14 -10.05 6.91 -5.42
C GLU A 14 -11.16 6.80 -4.37
N VAL A 15 -10.82 7.00 -3.11
CA VAL A 15 -11.75 6.94 -2.00
C VAL A 15 -11.76 8.28 -1.30
N ASP A 16 -12.88 8.99 -1.36
CA ASP A 16 -13.06 10.31 -0.74
C ASP A 16 -11.97 11.32 -1.17
N GLY A 17 -11.55 11.25 -2.44
CA GLY A 17 -10.49 12.08 -3.01
C GLY A 17 -9.06 11.62 -2.70
N LEU A 18 -8.86 10.49 -2.03
CA LEU A 18 -7.55 9.89 -1.78
C LEU A 18 -7.31 8.70 -2.70
N LEU A 19 -6.14 8.66 -3.33
CA LEU A 19 -5.79 7.61 -4.30
C LEU A 19 -5.18 6.40 -3.61
N LEU A 20 -5.75 5.24 -3.89
CA LEU A 20 -5.23 3.92 -3.57
C LEU A 20 -4.97 3.21 -4.90
N VAL A 21 -3.72 3.21 -5.34
CA VAL A 21 -3.33 2.60 -6.61
C VAL A 21 -2.30 1.49 -6.39
N GLY A 22 -2.45 0.43 -7.17
CA GLY A 22 -1.47 -0.63 -7.29
C GLY A 22 -0.39 -0.25 -8.30
N GLY A 23 0.75 -0.91 -8.18
CA GLY A 23 1.93 -0.61 -8.97
C GLY A 23 3.03 -1.63 -8.70
N LYS A 24 3.84 -1.91 -9.70
CA LYS A 24 5.03 -2.76 -9.59
C LYS A 24 6.15 -2.19 -10.45
N CYS A 25 7.39 -2.49 -10.08
CA CYS A 25 8.55 -2.05 -10.87
C CYS A 25 8.52 -2.70 -12.26
N ARG A 26 8.69 -1.91 -13.33
CA ARG A 26 8.67 -2.37 -14.74
C ARG A 26 10.06 -2.67 -15.33
N HIS A 27 11.09 -2.86 -14.50
CA HIS A 27 12.41 -3.27 -14.99
C HIS A 27 12.30 -4.66 -15.64
N GLY A 28 12.12 -4.66 -16.96
CA GLY A 28 11.83 -5.82 -17.79
C GLY A 28 11.11 -5.50 -19.10
N GLU A 29 10.42 -4.35 -19.21
CA GLU A 29 9.59 -4.06 -20.40
C GLU A 29 10.29 -3.18 -21.47
N GLU A 30 11.26 -2.33 -21.11
CA GLU A 30 11.91 -1.40 -22.08
C GLU A 30 13.45 -1.28 -21.94
N ALA A 31 14.08 -1.97 -20.99
CA ALA A 31 15.53 -1.84 -20.76
C ALA A 31 16.28 -3.11 -21.21
N PRO A 32 17.18 -3.03 -22.21
CA PRO A 32 18.00 -4.15 -22.59
C PRO A 32 18.96 -4.46 -21.43
N PHE A 33 18.80 -5.64 -20.84
CA PHE A 33 19.93 -6.40 -20.32
C PHE A 33 20.69 -5.86 -19.10
N GLN A 34 20.07 -5.24 -18.07
CA GLN A 34 20.83 -4.92 -16.83
C GLN A 34 20.07 -4.66 -15.49
N ALA A 35 18.78 -4.99 -15.34
CA ALA A 35 18.03 -4.62 -14.13
C ALA A 35 17.13 -5.71 -13.51
N ALA A 36 17.38 -6.99 -13.81
CA ALA A 36 16.76 -8.07 -13.05
C ALA A 36 17.42 -8.15 -11.66
N GLY A 37 16.63 -8.04 -10.58
CA GLY A 37 17.10 -8.23 -9.20
C GLY A 37 17.50 -6.95 -8.44
N ARG A 38 17.05 -5.77 -8.87
CA ARG A 38 17.13 -4.57 -8.01
C ARG A 38 16.01 -4.59 -6.99
N ASP A 39 16.24 -3.95 -5.85
CA ASP A 39 15.28 -3.89 -4.73
C ASP A 39 13.87 -3.44 -5.14
N CYS A 40 13.73 -2.54 -6.13
CA CYS A 40 12.42 -2.12 -6.64
C CYS A 40 11.58 -3.29 -7.18
N CYS A 41 12.21 -4.33 -7.76
CA CYS A 41 11.52 -5.50 -8.32
C CYS A 41 10.84 -6.36 -7.23
N HIS A 42 11.29 -6.22 -5.99
CA HIS A 42 10.70 -6.90 -4.83
C HIS A 42 9.60 -6.07 -4.16
N THR A 43 9.40 -4.84 -4.63
CA THR A 43 8.36 -3.93 -4.13
C THR A 43 7.18 -3.86 -5.09
N TYR A 44 5.98 -3.95 -4.55
CA TYR A 44 4.74 -3.79 -5.29
C TYR A 44 3.63 -3.30 -4.38
N SER A 45 2.54 -2.87 -4.99
CA SER A 45 1.30 -2.52 -4.31
C SER A 45 0.14 -3.08 -5.12
N SER A 46 -0.89 -3.52 -4.43
CA SER A 46 -2.11 -4.03 -5.03
C SER A 46 -3.30 -3.50 -4.27
N VAL A 47 -4.36 -3.18 -5.00
CA VAL A 47 -5.61 -2.72 -4.41
C VAL A 47 -6.73 -3.57 -4.96
N SER A 48 -7.62 -3.99 -4.08
CA SER A 48 -8.77 -4.82 -4.41
C SER A 48 -10.00 -4.26 -3.72
N ARG A 49 -11.17 -4.54 -4.31
CA ARG A 49 -12.46 -4.12 -3.78
C ARG A 49 -13.38 -5.33 -3.65
N GLU A 50 -14.00 -5.46 -2.49
CA GLU A 50 -15.05 -6.44 -2.21
C GLU A 50 -16.27 -5.70 -1.63
N GLY A 51 -17.22 -5.36 -2.50
CA GLY A 51 -18.38 -4.55 -2.12
C GLY A 51 -17.98 -3.15 -1.61
N ASN A 52 -18.13 -2.95 -0.30
CA ASN A 52 -17.77 -1.70 0.40
C ASN A 52 -16.40 -1.77 1.10
N LEU A 53 -15.69 -2.89 1.00
CA LEU A 53 -14.34 -3.04 1.51
C LEU A 53 -13.33 -2.73 0.40
N ILE A 54 -12.41 -1.80 0.66
CA ILE A 54 -11.22 -1.54 -0.15
C ILE A 54 -10.02 -2.09 0.62
N ALA A 55 -9.37 -3.11 0.08
CA ALA A 55 -8.17 -3.68 0.66
C ALA A 55 -6.95 -3.22 -0.16
N TYR A 56 -6.06 -2.50 0.50
CA TYR A 56 -4.76 -2.08 -0.02
C TYR A 56 -3.67 -2.94 0.62
N PHE A 57 -2.78 -3.46 -0.23
CA PHE A 57 -1.60 -4.19 0.18
C PHE A 57 -0.36 -3.56 -0.44
N GLY A 58 0.63 -3.22 0.38
CA GLY A 58 1.92 -2.71 -0.05
C GLY A 58 3.05 -3.62 0.42
N LYS A 59 3.92 -4.02 -0.50
CA LYS A 59 5.23 -4.60 -0.18
C LYS A 59 6.29 -3.59 -0.59
N MET A 60 6.93 -2.97 0.39
CA MET A 60 8.04 -2.03 0.25
C MET A 60 9.33 -2.60 0.84
N THR A 61 9.35 -3.90 1.08
CA THR A 61 10.52 -4.67 1.50
C THR A 61 11.30 -5.19 0.29
N ALA A 62 12.61 -5.28 0.43
CA ALA A 62 13.51 -5.91 -0.52
C ALA A 62 14.54 -6.80 0.21
N PRO A 63 15.31 -7.66 -0.48
CA PRO A 63 16.33 -8.50 0.16
C PRO A 63 17.38 -7.70 0.95
N SER A 64 17.61 -6.44 0.58
CA SER A 64 18.50 -5.52 1.31
C SER A 64 17.91 -4.98 2.60
N CYS A 65 16.63 -5.24 2.91
CA CYS A 65 15.92 -4.72 4.06
C CYS A 65 16.45 -5.32 5.36
N PRO A 66 17.20 -4.56 6.18
CA PRO A 66 17.84 -5.14 7.37
C PRO A 66 16.83 -5.36 8.50
N ARG A 67 15.75 -4.57 8.51
CA ARG A 67 14.73 -4.53 9.57
C ARG A 67 13.35 -4.33 8.94
N PRO A 68 12.73 -5.40 8.42
CA PRO A 68 11.38 -5.33 7.93
C PRO A 68 10.41 -5.10 9.08
N TYR A 69 9.43 -4.25 8.85
CA TYR A 69 8.31 -4.03 9.76
C TYR A 69 7.02 -4.03 8.96
N GLU A 70 5.93 -4.37 9.62
CA GLU A 70 4.60 -4.22 9.04
C GLU A 70 3.84 -3.15 9.78
N TRP A 71 3.10 -2.37 9.01
CA TRP A 71 2.21 -1.37 9.52
C TRP A 71 0.93 -1.35 8.70
N GLY A 72 -0.13 -0.90 9.32
CA GLY A 72 -1.43 -0.91 8.68
C GLY A 72 -2.47 -0.23 9.52
N TYR A 73 -3.59 0.04 8.88
CA TYR A 73 -4.73 0.65 9.53
C TYR A 73 -6.00 0.18 8.85
N ARG A 74 -7.07 0.15 9.64
CA ARG A 74 -8.42 -0.10 9.18
C ARG A 74 -9.29 1.08 9.57
N ILE A 75 -9.97 1.66 8.59
CA ILE A 75 -10.79 2.85 8.77
C ILE A 75 -12.17 2.65 8.14
N THR A 76 -13.16 3.42 8.62
CA THR A 76 -14.53 3.35 8.10
C THR A 76 -15.16 4.74 7.96
N LYS A 77 -16.02 4.90 6.95
CA LYS A 77 -16.87 6.07 6.76
C LYS A 77 -18.09 5.70 5.91
N GLY A 78 -19.29 6.00 6.40
CA GLY A 78 -20.52 5.79 5.63
C GLY A 78 -20.76 4.34 5.19
N GLY A 79 -20.27 3.36 5.95
CA GLY A 79 -20.36 1.93 5.61
C GLY A 79 -19.30 1.43 4.64
N VAL A 80 -18.41 2.30 4.15
CA VAL A 80 -17.19 1.93 3.41
C VAL A 80 -16.06 1.67 4.39
N VAL A 81 -15.33 0.58 4.18
CA VAL A 81 -14.17 0.20 4.99
C VAL A 81 -12.94 0.22 4.09
N VAL A 82 -11.87 0.86 4.56
CA VAL A 82 -10.55 0.76 3.92
C VAL A 82 -9.63 0.02 4.87
N ASP A 83 -9.03 -1.05 4.38
CA ASP A 83 -8.07 -1.89 5.10
C ASP A 83 -6.72 -1.81 4.40
N VAL A 84 -5.70 -1.38 5.12
CA VAL A 84 -4.37 -1.10 4.59
C VAL A 84 -3.36 -1.92 5.37
N LEU A 85 -2.58 -2.72 4.63
CA LEU A 85 -1.45 -3.47 5.14
C LEU A 85 -0.21 -3.14 4.31
N VAL A 86 0.88 -2.78 4.97
CA VAL A 86 2.15 -2.44 4.33
C VAL A 86 3.29 -3.13 5.05
N TYR A 87 4.11 -3.86 4.29
CA TYR A 87 5.43 -4.30 4.71
C TYR A 87 6.45 -3.27 4.25
N ASP A 88 7.27 -2.74 5.14
CA ASP A 88 8.19 -1.64 4.87
C ASP A 88 9.53 -1.84 5.58
N CYS A 89 10.53 -1.03 5.21
CA CYS A 89 11.88 -1.02 5.81
C CYS A 89 12.14 0.32 6.51
N GLN A 90 12.62 0.29 7.74
CA GLN A 90 12.65 1.45 8.64
C GLN A 90 13.69 2.55 8.28
N GLU A 91 14.38 2.45 7.13
CA GLU A 91 15.54 3.29 6.77
C GLU A 91 15.43 3.93 5.37
N PRO A 92 16.14 5.06 5.13
CA PRO A 92 15.68 6.07 4.19
C PRO A 92 15.86 5.70 2.71
N GLN A 93 14.71 5.56 2.03
CA GLN A 93 14.32 6.22 0.78
C GLN A 93 15.20 6.11 -0.49
N THR A 94 16.30 5.36 -0.52
CA THR A 94 16.99 5.08 -1.80
C THR A 94 16.32 3.99 -2.62
N LEU A 95 15.41 3.22 -2.04
CA LEU A 95 14.44 2.43 -2.79
C LEU A 95 13.45 3.40 -3.45
N ALA A 96 13.58 3.62 -4.76
CA ALA A 96 12.44 4.04 -5.56
C ALA A 96 11.47 2.85 -5.62
N PRO A 97 10.38 2.84 -4.82
CA PRO A 97 9.51 1.69 -4.79
C PRO A 97 8.81 1.56 -6.14
N GLY A 98 8.73 0.34 -6.65
CA GLY A 98 7.88 0.04 -7.80
C GLY A 98 6.38 0.11 -7.46
N GLY A 99 6.04 0.05 -6.17
CA GLY A 99 4.68 0.24 -5.65
C GLY A 99 4.42 1.68 -5.19
N HIS A 100 3.15 2.07 -5.17
CA HIS A 100 2.71 3.38 -4.67
C HIS A 100 2.40 3.29 -3.19
N ARG A 101 2.84 4.25 -2.37
CA ARG A 101 2.47 4.26 -0.95
C ARG A 101 0.98 4.58 -0.77
N PRO A 102 0.29 3.98 0.22
CA PRO A 102 -1.07 4.38 0.53
C PRO A 102 -1.08 5.77 1.20
N PRO A 103 -2.22 6.47 1.19
CA PRO A 103 -2.37 7.73 1.92
C PRO A 103 -2.11 7.54 3.43
N PRO A 104 -1.48 8.51 4.12
CA PRO A 104 -1.24 8.38 5.55
C PRO A 104 -2.55 8.45 6.37
N LEU A 105 -2.56 7.85 7.57
CA LEU A 105 -3.73 7.83 8.45
C LEU A 105 -4.29 9.23 8.77
N SER A 106 -3.41 10.24 8.86
CA SER A 106 -3.79 11.64 9.07
C SER A 106 -4.72 12.17 7.97
N ALA A 107 -4.45 11.84 6.69
CA ALA A 107 -5.26 12.29 5.56
C ALA A 107 -6.70 11.76 5.61
N TRP A 108 -6.88 10.56 6.17
CA TRP A 108 -8.20 9.97 6.41
C TRP A 108 -8.92 10.64 7.58
N ARG A 109 -8.21 10.87 8.69
CA ARG A 109 -8.76 11.57 9.88
C ARG A 109 -9.22 12.98 9.53
N GLU A 110 -8.46 13.73 8.74
CA GLU A 110 -8.84 15.06 8.24
C GLU A 110 -10.13 15.07 7.43
N ARG A 111 -10.48 13.93 6.82
CA ARG A 111 -11.72 13.73 6.05
C ARG A 111 -12.85 13.13 6.89
N GLY A 112 -12.67 12.98 8.19
CA GLY A 112 -13.68 12.46 9.11
C GLY A 112 -13.88 10.94 9.02
N TRP A 113 -12.84 10.19 8.63
CA TRP A 113 -12.84 8.74 8.72
C TRP A 113 -12.59 8.30 10.16
N GLU A 114 -13.33 7.28 10.60
CA GLU A 114 -13.14 6.65 11.91
C GLU A 114 -12.06 5.57 11.83
N VAL A 115 -11.16 5.54 12.81
CA VAL A 115 -10.10 4.52 12.89
C VAL A 115 -10.62 3.34 13.70
N LEU A 116 -10.74 2.19 13.04
CA LEU A 116 -11.13 0.92 13.66
C LEU A 116 -9.92 0.19 14.24
N ALA A 117 -8.79 0.23 13.53
CA ALA A 117 -7.54 -0.38 13.97
C ALA A 117 -6.34 0.37 13.39
N GLU A 118 -5.25 0.38 14.13
CA GLU A 118 -3.94 0.90 13.71
C GLU A 118 -2.88 0.01 14.36
N PHE A 119 -1.87 -0.38 13.59
CA PHE A 119 -0.76 -1.15 14.10
C PHE A 119 0.54 -0.82 13.36
N CYS A 120 1.64 -0.97 14.09
CA CYS A 120 2.99 -0.92 13.56
C CYS A 120 3.83 -1.86 14.43
N ARG A 121 4.40 -2.91 13.83
CA ARG A 121 5.17 -3.91 14.56
C ARG A 121 6.30 -4.48 13.71
N PRO A 122 7.40 -4.97 14.34
CA PRO A 122 8.45 -5.68 13.61
C PRO A 122 7.88 -6.88 12.86
N PHE A 123 8.35 -7.09 11.63
CA PHE A 123 7.99 -8.25 10.84
C PHE A 123 9.07 -9.31 11.05
N ASN A 124 8.77 -10.33 11.85
CA ASN A 124 9.69 -11.46 12.02
C ASN A 124 9.37 -12.51 10.95
N GLU A 125 10.22 -12.60 9.92
CA GLU A 125 10.17 -13.68 8.91
C GLU A 125 10.68 -15.03 9.48
N SER A 126 10.64 -15.23 10.81
CA SER A 126 11.14 -16.43 11.51
C SER A 126 9.99 -17.32 11.96
N ALA A 127 9.34 -17.97 11.00
CA ALA A 127 8.58 -19.20 11.17
C ALA A 127 8.41 -19.88 9.80
N GLY A 128 9.49 -20.45 9.27
CA GLY A 128 9.52 -21.25 8.05
C GLY A 128 10.68 -22.22 8.07
#